data_AF-A0A6A4NXW6-F1
#
_entry.id   AF-A0A6A4NXW6-F1
#
_cell.length_a   1.000
_cell.length_b   1.000
_cell.length_c   1.000
_cell.angle_alpha   90.00
_cell.angle_beta   90.00
_cell.angle_gamma   90.00
#
_symmetry.space_group_name_H-M   'P 1'
#
loop_
_entity.id
_entity.type
_entity.pdbx_description
1 polymer ?
#
loop_
_entity_poly.entity_id
_entity_poly.type
_entity_poly.pdbx_seq_one_letter_code
_entity_poly.pdbx_strand_id
1 'polypeptide(L)'
;MQLELQYAAETNALQPPHKYVPWVVVDGEPLYEDYENFLSYVCNAYKGTDTPQSCTKTYLNAVSKGEGKYKHLVCYMERMIPTWEKVRSTITLWMQKMNF
;
A
#
# COMPACT_ATOMS: atom_id res chain seq x y z
N MET A 1 6.79 -13.95 22.38
CA MET A 1 6.50 -13.22 23.63
C MET A 1 7.32 -11.96 23.86
N GLN A 2 8.66 -11.93 23.87
CA GLN A 2 9.40 -10.66 24.10
C GLN A 2 9.03 -9.55 23.10
N LEU A 3 9.00 -9.86 21.79
CA LEU A 3 8.61 -8.90 20.75
C LEU A 3 7.16 -8.41 20.91
N GLU A 4 6.24 -9.30 21.25
CA GLU A 4 4.82 -8.94 21.45
C GLU A 4 4.64 -7.97 22.62
N LEU A 5 5.38 -8.16 23.71
CA LEU A 5 5.37 -7.23 24.84
C LEU A 5 5.96 -5.86 24.48
N GLN A 6 7.01 -5.84 23.65
CA GLN A 6 7.59 -4.58 23.14
C GLN A 6 6.59 -3.81 22.28
N TYR A 7 5.97 -4.48 21.30
CA TYR A 7 4.94 -3.85 20.47
C TYR A 7 3.69 -3.43 21.26
N ALA A 8 3.29 -4.20 22.28
CA ALA A 8 2.22 -3.80 23.19
C ALA A 8 2.57 -2.51 23.94
N ALA A 9 3.81 -2.39 24.43
CA ALA A 9 4.27 -1.16 25.10
C ALA A 9 4.29 0.05 24.15
N GLU A 10 4.80 -0.12 22.91
CA GLU A 10 4.78 0.94 21.88
C GLU A 10 3.35 1.36 21.53
N THR A 11 2.45 0.39 21.34
CA THR A 11 1.04 0.65 21.00
C THR A 11 0.29 1.32 22.14
N ASN A 12 0.55 0.93 23.40
CA ASN A 12 -0.03 1.55 24.59
C ASN A 12 0.49 2.97 24.85
N ALA A 13 1.69 3.28 24.36
CA ALA A 13 2.33 4.58 24.52
C ALA A 13 1.90 5.62 23.46
N LEU A 14 1.09 5.22 22.46
CA LEU A 14 0.57 6.13 21.44
C LEU A 14 -0.18 7.32 22.07
N GLN A 15 0.10 8.52 21.57
CA GLN A 15 -0.57 9.76 21.97
C GLN A 15 -1.15 10.45 20.73
N PRO A 16 -2.49 10.62 20.63
CA PRO A 16 -3.49 10.08 21.55
C PRO A 16 -3.56 8.53 21.47
N PRO A 17 -4.13 7.85 22.48
CA PRO A 17 -4.41 6.42 22.39
C PRO A 17 -5.22 6.08 21.14
N HIS A 18 -4.86 5.00 20.45
CA HIS A 18 -5.54 4.59 19.23
C HIS A 18 -7.01 4.19 19.53
N LYS A 19 -7.93 4.57 18.64
CA LYS A 19 -9.37 4.29 18.80
C LYS A 19 -9.82 3.03 18.07
N TYR A 20 -9.16 2.70 16.97
CA TYR A 20 -9.42 1.58 16.10
C TYR A 20 -8.15 1.30 15.27
N VAL A 21 -8.19 0.20 14.51
CA VAL A 21 -7.16 -0.15 13.53
C VAL A 21 -7.73 -0.08 12.12
N PRO A 22 -6.94 0.30 11.10
CA PRO A 22 -5.53 0.73 11.20
C PRO A 22 -5.37 2.08 11.92
N TRP A 23 -4.26 2.25 12.66
CA TRP A 23 -3.87 3.52 13.29
C TRP A 23 -2.64 4.09 12.58
N VAL A 24 -2.85 5.08 11.72
CA VAL A 24 -1.79 5.68 10.88
C VAL A 24 -1.46 7.08 11.39
N VAL A 25 -0.17 7.35 11.58
CA VAL A 25 0.34 8.63 12.08
C VAL A 25 1.47 9.11 11.16
N VAL A 26 1.40 10.36 10.70
CA VAL A 26 2.43 11.01 9.87
C VAL A 26 2.88 12.29 10.55
N ASP A 27 4.18 12.45 10.82
CA ASP A 27 4.77 13.61 11.54
C ASP A 27 4.02 13.98 12.85
N GLY A 28 3.51 12.97 13.57
CA GLY A 28 2.74 13.15 14.81
C GLY A 28 1.24 13.40 14.62
N GLU A 29 0.75 13.53 13.38
CA GLU A 29 -0.66 13.70 13.06
C GLU A 29 -1.36 12.35 12.82
N PRO A 30 -2.35 11.95 13.64
CA PRO A 30 -3.17 10.77 13.37
C PRO A 30 -4.18 11.06 12.24
N LEU A 31 -4.23 10.17 11.24
CA LEU A 31 -5.03 10.40 10.02
C LEU A 31 -6.50 9.96 10.11
N TYR A 32 -6.87 9.18 11.14
CA TYR A 32 -8.23 8.65 11.32
C TYR A 32 -8.78 7.94 10.06
N GLU A 33 -9.95 8.34 9.57
CA GLU A 33 -10.59 7.79 8.36
C GLU A 33 -9.89 8.20 7.07
N ASP A 34 -9.02 9.22 7.11
CA ASP A 34 -8.30 9.71 5.92
C ASP A 34 -6.97 8.96 5.67
N TYR A 35 -6.80 7.80 6.31
CA TYR A 35 -5.57 7.01 6.23
C TYR A 35 -5.24 6.53 4.80
N GLU A 36 -6.22 6.42 3.91
CA GLU A 36 -5.97 6.08 2.50
C GLU A 36 -5.23 7.22 1.76
N ASN A 37 -5.39 8.47 2.21
CA ASN A 37 -4.68 9.64 1.69
C ASN A 37 -3.28 9.83 2.29
N PHE A 38 -2.71 8.82 2.99
CA PHE A 38 -1.42 8.94 3.70
C PHE A 38 -0.29 9.53 2.84
N LEU A 39 -0.26 9.23 1.54
CA LEU A 39 0.77 9.76 0.64
C LEU A 39 0.73 11.28 0.56
N SER A 40 -0.45 11.89 0.52
CA SER A 40 -0.62 13.35 0.54
C SER A 40 -0.08 13.95 1.84
N TYR A 41 -0.34 13.32 2.97
CA TYR A 41 0.20 13.74 4.27
C TYR A 41 1.72 13.64 4.33
N VAL A 42 2.30 12.53 3.85
CA VAL A 42 3.77 12.36 3.78
C VAL A 42 4.40 13.47 2.94
N CYS A 43 3.80 13.77 1.79
CA CYS A 43 4.28 14.82 0.89
C CYS A 43 4.17 16.23 1.49
N ASN A 44 3.10 16.52 2.24
CA ASN A 44 2.93 17.79 2.92
C ASN A 44 3.89 17.97 4.11
N ALA A 45 4.22 16.87 4.81
CA ALA A 45 5.15 16.88 5.93
C ALA A 45 6.63 16.94 5.49
N TYR A 46 6.93 16.71 4.22
CA TYR A 46 8.29 16.74 3.69
C TYR A 46 8.85 18.18 3.68
N LYS A 47 9.89 18.42 4.48
CA LYS A 47 10.54 19.73 4.65
C LYS A 47 11.75 19.95 3.73
N GLY A 48 12.09 18.98 2.89
CA GLY A 48 13.22 19.09 1.96
C GLY A 48 12.88 19.92 0.72
N THR A 49 13.90 20.51 0.10
CA THR A 49 13.76 21.33 -1.11
C THR A 49 13.56 20.50 -2.37
N ASP A 50 14.15 19.31 -2.41
CA ASP A 50 14.09 18.41 -3.57
C ASP A 50 12.89 17.47 -3.43
N THR A 51 11.69 18.02 -3.64
CA THR A 51 10.44 17.27 -3.52
C THR A 51 10.42 16.05 -4.47
N PRO A 52 10.21 14.83 -3.96
CA PRO A 52 10.14 13.63 -4.80
C PRO A 52 9.03 13.72 -5.86
N GLN A 53 9.22 13.07 -7.01
CA GLN A 53 8.23 13.04 -8.10
C GLN A 53 6.87 12.50 -7.62
N SER A 54 6.85 11.55 -6.68
CA SER A 54 5.64 11.00 -6.07
C SER A 54 4.79 12.04 -5.33
N CYS A 55 5.39 13.17 -4.93
CA CYS A 55 4.71 14.28 -4.28
C CYS A 55 4.23 15.37 -5.24
N THR A 56 4.41 15.17 -6.55
CA THR A 56 3.84 16.08 -7.54
C THR A 56 2.32 15.97 -7.55
N LYS A 57 1.62 17.10 -7.70
CA LYS A 57 0.15 17.14 -7.79
C LYS A 57 -0.40 16.21 -8.87
N THR A 58 0.29 16.09 -10.00
CA THR A 58 -0.09 15.18 -11.08
C THR A 58 -0.12 13.73 -10.62
N TYR A 59 0.90 13.30 -9.85
CA TYR A 59 0.96 11.95 -9.30
C TYR A 59 -0.15 11.73 -8.26
N LEU A 60 -0.30 12.63 -7.29
CA LEU A 60 -1.32 12.53 -6.25
C LEU A 60 -2.74 12.46 -6.86
N ASN A 61 -3.04 13.31 -7.84
CA ASN A 61 -4.33 13.27 -8.55
C ASN A 61 -4.54 11.98 -9.35
N ALA A 62 -3.48 11.36 -9.87
CA ALA A 62 -3.57 10.09 -10.56
C ALA A 62 -3.82 8.92 -9.59
N VAL A 63 -3.24 8.98 -8.38
CA VAL A 63 -3.51 8.03 -7.29
C VAL A 63 -4.96 8.13 -6.85
N SER A 64 -5.46 9.34 -6.55
CA SER A 64 -6.86 9.53 -6.13
C SER A 64 -7.86 9.17 -7.25
N LYS A 65 -7.53 9.37 -8.53
CA LYS A 65 -8.38 8.91 -9.65
C LYS A 65 -8.34 7.39 -9.85
N GLY A 66 -7.32 6.71 -9.33
CA GLY A 66 -7.20 5.25 -9.33
C GLY A 66 -8.11 4.55 -8.31
N GLU A 67 -8.73 5.30 -7.40
CA GLU A 67 -9.60 4.82 -6.30
C GLU A 67 -10.88 4.11 -6.78
N GLY A 68 -11.16 4.10 -8.09
CA GLY A 68 -12.21 3.27 -8.67
C GLY A 68 -11.95 1.75 -8.62
N LYS A 69 -10.77 1.27 -8.18
CA LYS A 69 -10.45 -0.18 -8.24
C LYS A 69 -9.71 -0.79 -7.05
N TYR A 70 -9.33 -0.04 -6.03
CA TYR A 70 -8.65 -0.62 -4.87
C TYR A 70 -9.58 -0.61 -3.67
N LYS A 71 -10.54 -1.54 -3.67
CA LYS A 71 -11.15 -1.98 -2.42
C LYS A 71 -10.01 -2.47 -1.53
N HIS A 72 -9.80 -1.79 -0.41
CA HIS A 72 -8.96 -2.15 0.72
C HIS A 72 -8.66 -3.67 0.85
N LEU A 73 -7.59 -4.14 0.22
CA LEU A 73 -7.07 -5.52 0.36
C LEU A 73 -5.91 -5.52 1.35
N VAL A 74 -6.20 -5.20 2.60
CA VAL A 74 -5.24 -5.33 3.71
C VAL A 74 -5.13 -6.79 4.19
N CYS A 75 -6.04 -7.67 3.78
CA CYS A 75 -5.85 -9.11 3.86
C CYS A 75 -6.24 -9.74 2.53
N TYR A 76 -5.35 -10.58 1.99
CA TYR A 76 -5.55 -11.46 0.84
C TYR A 76 -5.38 -10.81 -0.54
N MET A 77 -4.18 -10.93 -1.11
CA MET A 77 -3.98 -10.83 -2.55
C MET A 77 -4.57 -12.10 -3.21
N GLU A 78 -5.90 -12.22 -3.30
CA GLU A 78 -6.49 -13.16 -4.25
C GLU A 78 -6.55 -12.50 -5.61
N ARG A 79 -5.90 -13.17 -6.57
CA ARG A 79 -6.11 -13.00 -8.00
C ARG A 79 -5.66 -11.65 -8.58
N MET A 80 -4.36 -11.38 -8.48
CA MET A 80 -3.69 -11.13 -9.77
C MET A 80 -3.76 -12.44 -10.54
N ILE A 81 -4.69 -12.58 -11.49
CA ILE A 81 -4.52 -13.56 -12.55
C ILE A 81 -3.31 -13.04 -13.33
N PRO A 82 -2.08 -13.57 -13.12
CA PRO A 82 -0.97 -13.06 -13.87
C PRO A 82 -1.14 -13.62 -15.27
N THR A 83 -0.55 -12.94 -16.22
CA THR A 83 -0.27 -13.35 -17.60
C THR A 83 0.29 -14.77 -17.80
N TRP A 84 0.45 -15.56 -16.73
CA TRP A 84 0.89 -16.95 -16.68
C TRP A 84 0.03 -17.92 -17.47
N GLU A 85 -1.29 -17.74 -17.55
CA GLU A 85 -2.16 -18.57 -18.42
C GLU A 85 -1.76 -18.42 -19.90
N LYS A 86 -1.47 -17.18 -20.33
CA LYS A 86 -1.07 -16.88 -21.71
C LYS A 86 0.37 -17.34 -22.00
N VAL A 87 1.27 -17.18 -21.03
CA VAL A 87 2.65 -17.71 -21.10
C VAL A 87 2.62 -19.24 -21.15
N ARG A 88 1.84 -19.90 -20.29
CA ARG A 88 1.67 -21.35 -20.28
C ARG A 88 1.08 -21.86 -21.60
N SER A 89 0.04 -21.21 -22.12
CA SER A 89 -0.52 -21.55 -23.44
C SER A 89 0.52 -21.46 -24.56
N THR A 90 1.35 -20.41 -24.54
CA THR A 90 2.40 -20.22 -25.56
C THR A 90 3.50 -21.27 -25.45
N ILE A 91 3.93 -21.61 -24.23
CA ILE A 91 4.94 -22.64 -23.98
C ILE A 91 4.42 -24.03 -24.35
N THR A 92 3.19 -24.39 -23.96
CA THR A 92 2.58 -25.67 -24.29
C THR A 92 2.40 -25.83 -25.80
N LEU A 93 1.97 -24.78 -26.50
CA LEU A 93 1.91 -24.77 -27.97
C LEU A 93 3.29 -24.96 -28.61
N TRP A 94 4.32 -24.33 -28.03
CA TRP A 94 5.71 -24.50 -28.48
C TRP A 94 6.22 -25.94 -28.26
N MET A 95 5.92 -26.55 -27.12
CA MET A 95 6.29 -27.94 -26.81
C MET A 95 5.59 -28.93 -27.75
N GLN A 96 4.28 -28.76 -28.00
CA GLN A 96 3.54 -29.55 -28.97
C GLN A 96 4.09 -29.40 -30.40
N LYS A 97 4.48 -28.19 -30.80
CA LYS A 97 5.05 -27.93 -32.12
C LYS A 97 6.44 -28.59 -32.30
N MET A 98 7.15 -28.82 -31.21
CA MET A 98 8.48 -29.44 -31.19
C MET A 98 8.44 -30.96 -30.94
N ASN A 99 7.25 -31.56 -30.75
CA ASN A 99 7.05 -32.98 -30.46
C ASN A 99 7.85 -33.51 -29.25
N PHE A 100 7.86 -32.74 -28.15
CA PHE A 100 8.22 -33.25 -26.81
C PHE A 100 6.99 -33.79 -26.08
#